data_AF-A0A838D3Z9-F1
#
_entry.id   AF-A0A838D3Z9-F1
#
_cell.length_a   1.000
_cell.length_b   1.000
_cell.length_c   1.000
_cell.angle_alpha   90.00
_cell.angle_beta   90.00
_cell.angle_gamma   90.00
#
_symmetry.space_group_name_H-M   'P 1'
#
loop_
_entity.id
_entity.type
_entity.pdbx_description
1 polymer ?
#
loop_
_entity_poly.entity_id
_entity_poly.type
_entity_poly.pdbx_seq_one_letter_code
_entity_poly.pdbx_strand_id
1 'polypeptide(L)' 'MTDRESQSTPTAGSPRLRVVGVGGAGVNAVNRMVEAEVEGVEFLAINTDLQSLQQSAAHQTLH' A
#
# COMPACT_ATOMS: atom_id res chain seq x y z
N MET A 1 -17.68 -26.35 -16.65
CA MET A 1 -16.38 -25.67 -16.73
C MET A 1 -16.53 -24.44 -15.88
N THR A 2 -16.23 -24.58 -14.59
CA THR A 2 -16.48 -23.55 -13.58
C THR A 2 -15.13 -23.25 -12.97
N ASP A 3 -14.46 -22.23 -13.49
CA ASP A 3 -13.27 -21.66 -12.90
C ASP A 3 -13.70 -20.91 -11.64
N ARG A 4 -13.65 -21.58 -10.49
CA ARG A 4 -13.75 -20.90 -9.19
C ARG A 4 -12.40 -20.26 -8.93
N GLU A 5 -12.37 -18.93 -9.04
CA GLU A 5 -11.24 -18.09 -8.65
C GLU A 5 -10.82 -18.44 -7.22
N SER A 6 -9.59 -18.91 -7.08
CA SER A 6 -8.95 -19.25 -5.82
C SER A 6 -8.64 -17.95 -5.07
N GLN A 7 -9.61 -17.45 -4.30
CA GLN A 7 -9.34 -16.39 -3.32
C GLN A 7 -8.41 -16.96 -2.25
N SER A 8 -7.17 -16.46 -2.23
CA SER A 8 -6.14 -16.80 -1.23
C SER A 8 -6.57 -16.28 0.14
N THR A 9 -7.29 -17.10 0.90
CA THR A 9 -7.50 -16.84 2.32
C THR A 9 -6.14 -16.84 3.02
N PRO A 10 -5.75 -15.75 3.73
CA PRO A 10 -4.50 -15.76 4.49
C PRO A 10 -4.62 -16.85 5.54
N THR A 11 -3.80 -17.89 5.41
CA THR A 11 -3.69 -18.95 6.41
C THR A 11 -3.28 -18.31 7.73
N ALA A 12 -3.80 -18.81 8.85
CA ALA A 12 -3.68 -18.23 10.20
C ALA A 12 -2.23 -18.05 10.74
N GLY A 13 -1.21 -18.14 9.90
CA GLY A 13 0.19 -17.85 10.20
C GLY A 13 0.92 -16.96 9.18
N SER A 14 0.26 -16.42 8.16
CA SER A 14 0.92 -15.52 7.20
C SER A 14 1.08 -14.11 7.78
N PRO A 15 2.30 -13.54 7.85
CA PRO A 15 2.51 -12.20 8.38
C PRO A 15 1.86 -11.15 7.48
N ARG A 16 1.17 -10.18 8.09
CA ARG A 16 0.63 -9.02 7.38
C ARG A 16 1.70 -7.93 7.30
N LEU A 17 2.25 -7.74 6.11
CA LEU A 17 3.27 -6.72 5.88
C LEU A 17 2.61 -5.38 5.53
N ARG A 18 3.06 -4.31 6.17
CA ARG A 18 2.61 -2.95 5.91
C ARG A 18 3.81 -2.03 5.75
N VAL A 19 3.75 -1.11 4.80
CA VAL A 19 4.78 -0.10 4.55
C VAL A 19 4.15 1.27 4.77
N VAL A 20 4.75 2.09 5.63
CA VAL A 20 4.25 3.42 5.96
C VAL A 20 5.24 4.48 5.51
N GLY A 21 4.86 5.30 4.54
CA GLY A 21 5.61 6.48 4.13
C GLY A 21 5.15 7.72 4.90
N VAL A 22 6.08 8.42 5.55
CA VAL A 22 5.78 9.65 6.31
C VAL A 22 6.42 10.86 5.64
N GLY A 23 5.68 11.96 5.51
CA GLY A 23 6.14 13.20 4.87
C GLY A 23 6.27 13.07 3.35
N GLY A 24 6.64 14.16 2.67
CA GLY A 24 6.69 14.19 1.20
C GLY A 24 7.66 13.17 0.58
N ALA A 25 8.83 12.97 1.19
CA ALA A 25 9.79 11.96 0.73
C ALA A 25 9.26 10.53 0.93
N GLY A 26 8.58 10.26 2.04
CA GLY A 26 7.96 8.97 2.32
C GLY A 26 6.83 8.64 1.34
N VAL A 27 5.96 9.60 1.03
CA VAL A 27 4.92 9.46 0.02
C VAL A 27 5.52 9.14 -1.35
N ASN A 28 6.57 9.87 -1.76
CA ASN A 28 7.26 9.61 -3.02
C ASN A 28 7.90 8.21 -3.08
N ALA A 29 8.45 7.72 -1.95
CA ALA A 29 8.99 6.36 -1.88
C ALA A 29 7.88 5.30 -1.99
N VAL A 30 6.74 5.50 -1.31
CA VAL A 30 5.57 4.63 -1.42
C VAL A 30 5.06 4.58 -2.85
N ASN A 31 4.91 5.73 -3.51
CA ASN A 31 4.47 5.77 -4.91
C ASN A 31 5.37 4.95 -5.83
N ARG A 32 6.69 5.06 -5.68
CA ARG A 32 7.64 4.22 -6.44
C ARG A 32 7.51 2.73 -6.15
N MET A 33 7.23 2.35 -4.90
CA MET A 33 7.03 0.94 -4.55
C MET A 33 5.73 0.39 -5.15
N VAL A 34 4.68 1.21 -5.23
CA VAL A 34 3.43 0.85 -5.91
C VAL A 34 3.64 0.74 -7.42
N GLU A 35 4.32 1.71 -8.03
CA GLU A 35 4.68 1.68 -9.47
C GLU A 35 5.58 0.51 -9.85
N ALA A 36 6.45 0.08 -8.93
CA ALA A 36 7.29 -1.10 -9.10
C ALA A 36 6.56 -2.43 -8.81
N GLU A 37 5.24 -2.38 -8.58
CA GLU A 37 4.38 -3.55 -8.36
C GLU A 37 4.86 -4.43 -7.20
N VAL A 38 5.32 -3.82 -6.10
CA VAL A 38 5.74 -4.59 -4.92
C VAL A 38 4.52 -5.27 -4.29
N GLU A 39 4.48 -6.60 -4.39
CA GLU A 39 3.38 -7.43 -3.94
C GLU A 39 3.44 -7.79 -2.45
N GLY A 40 2.29 -8.24 -1.90
CA GLY A 40 2.20 -8.81 -0.56
C GLY A 40 2.31 -7.79 0.59
N VAL A 41 2.28 -6.49 0.28
CA VAL A 41 2.38 -5.40 1.26
C VAL A 41 1.21 -4.44 1.15
N GLU A 42 0.76 -3.91 2.30
CA GLU A 42 -0.22 -2.83 2.36
C GLU A 42 0.49 -1.49 2.52
N PHE A 43 0.30 -0.57 1.57
CA PHE A 43 0.90 0.76 1.60
C PHE A 43 0.04 1.80 2.30
N LEU A 44 0.64 2.53 3.24
CA LEU A 44 0.07 3.68 3.94
C LEU A 44 0.93 4.93 3.71
N ALA A 45 0.28 6.09 3.59
CA ALA A 45 0.93 7.39 3.48
C ALA A 45 0.43 8.34 4.59
N ILE A 46 1.35 9.00 5.28
CA ILE A 46 1.05 9.95 6.35
C ILE A 46 1.75 11.26 6.07
N ASN A 47 1.02 12.37 5.98
CA ASN A 47 1.66 13.67 5.73
C ASN A 47 0.74 14.82 6.14
N THR A 48 1.30 15.89 6.70
CA THR A 48 0.58 17.14 6.98
C THR A 48 0.29 17.96 5.72
N ASP A 49 0.99 17.66 4.62
CA ASP A 49 0.73 18.27 3.32
C ASP A 49 -0.36 17.50 2.58
N LEU A 50 -1.56 18.10 2.53
CA LEU A 50 -2.73 17.54 1.86
C LEU A 50 -2.52 17.33 0.36
N GLN A 51 -1.78 18.21 -0.33
CA GLN A 51 -1.56 18.10 -1.76
C GLN A 51 -0.70 16.86 -2.07
N SER A 52 0.30 16.60 -1.22
CA SER A 52 1.12 15.39 -1.31
C SER A 52 0.29 14.13 -1.09
N LEU A 53 -0.63 14.11 -0.11
CA LEU A 53 -1.50 12.96 0.12
C LEU A 53 -2.49 12.71 -1.03
N GLN A 54 -3.04 13.77 -1.63
CA GLN A 54 -3.93 13.65 -2.79
C GLN A 54 -3.26 13.02 -4.01
N GLN A 55 -1.93 13.12 -4.10
CA GLN A 55 -1.11 12.53 -5.16
C GLN A 55 -0.50 11.16 -4.75
N SER A 56 -0.81 10.66 -3.55
CA SER A 56 -0.31 9.38 -3.07
C SER A 56 -0.98 8.20 -3.78
N ALA A 57 -0.19 7.20 -4.14
CA ALA A 57 -0.66 5.91 -4.67
C ALA A 57 -0.89 4.86 -3.55
N ALA A 58 -0.72 5.24 -2.28
CA ALA A 58 -0.95 4.35 -1.14
C ALA A 58 -2.42 3.90 -1.03
N HIS A 59 -2.65 2.70 -0.51
CA HIS A 59 -4.00 2.17 -0.28
C HIS A 59 -4.77 2.98 0.79
N GLN A 60 -4.05 3.58 1.74
CA GLN A 60 -4.64 4.39 2.80
C GLN A 60 -3.77 5.61 3.10
N THR A 61 -4.41 6.76 3.28
CA THR A 61 -3.78 8.03 3.63
C THR A 61 -4.25 8.53 4.98
N LEU A 62 -3.36 9.11 5.78
CA LEU A 62 -3.68 9.83 7.01
C LEU A 62 -3.07 11.23 6.93
N HIS A 63 -3.91 12.25 7.13
CA HIS A 63 -3.50 13.65 7.20
C HIS A 63 -3.16 14.01 8.64
#